data_AF-A0AAD0IBK1-F1
#
_entry.id   AF-A0AAD0IBK1-F1
#
_cell.length_a   1.000
_cell.length_b   1.000
_cell.length_c   1.000
_cell.angle_alpha   90.00
_cell.angle_beta   90.00
_cell.angle_gamma   90.00
#
_symmetry.space_group_name_H-M   'P 1'
#
loop_
_entity.id
_entity.type
_entity.pdbx_description
1 polymer ?
#
loop_
_entity_poly.entity_id
_entity_poly.type
_entity_poly.pdbx_seq_one_letter_code
_entity_poly.pdbx_strand_id
1 'polypeptide(L)'
;MIKLLMRLKARFDRKPKGQQSDRLPPAQPADQQESMSRVQENLAWLPVYREPQPLRLQPPACPPLRQQDEPLRARYHAYVAQTEQADPASQDESCRETGRQLARELQSAAIDIVTSKAESSPDVYWLTQSAAIASLFADGAQSDAFQRYQEYVQHYKDQRLTAGQVWAFDIYVAEHTPRQVRTFLPHPSSETRLPDEPSPGADDIDQLLSYLPLLYPDGVAIKSYIVKENTYWPDYFPVVEAFYRAVAKDCWCDIDYLNHGAADMLNDDIYIAQANLADMQTLLTYCIRGERFCDGHHGAMIEKGYVLKILRRLAVLRME
;
A
#
# COMPACT_ATOMS: atom_id res chain seq x y z
N MET A 1 5.98 -15.08 29.94
CA MET A 1 6.57 -13.79 30.36
C MET A 1 5.62 -12.94 31.24
N ILE A 2 4.83 -13.55 32.13
CA ILE A 2 3.83 -12.86 33.00
C ILE A 2 4.08 -13.12 34.49
N LYS A 3 4.74 -14.23 34.85
CA LYS A 3 5.04 -14.58 36.26
C LYS A 3 6.19 -13.76 36.89
N LEU A 4 7.00 -13.08 36.08
CA LEU A 4 8.09 -12.21 36.57
C LEU A 4 7.58 -10.81 36.96
N LEU A 5 6.54 -10.31 36.26
CA LEU A 5 5.90 -9.01 36.51
C LEU A 5 5.06 -8.98 37.79
N MET A 6 4.48 -10.12 38.22
CA MET A 6 3.68 -10.17 39.45
C MET A 6 4.51 -10.18 40.76
N ARG A 7 5.81 -10.56 40.72
CA ARG A 7 6.67 -10.58 41.92
C ARG A 7 7.27 -9.21 42.28
N LEU A 8 7.31 -8.27 41.34
CA LEU A 8 7.84 -6.92 41.55
C LEU A 8 6.78 -5.97 42.17
N LYS A 9 5.49 -6.20 41.92
CA LYS A 9 4.40 -5.36 42.45
C LYS A 9 4.16 -5.54 43.95
N ALA A 10 4.57 -6.66 44.54
CA ALA A 10 4.40 -6.95 45.97
C ALA A 10 5.47 -6.32 46.89
N ARG A 11 6.52 -5.68 46.34
CA ARG A 11 7.61 -5.07 47.14
C ARG A 11 7.51 -3.55 47.30
N PHE A 12 6.59 -2.88 46.59
CA PHE A 12 6.50 -1.42 46.59
C PHE A 12 5.32 -0.83 47.40
N ASP A 13 4.49 -1.66 48.03
CA ASP A 13 3.31 -1.20 48.80
C ASP A 13 3.49 -1.28 50.33
N ARG A 14 4.62 -0.76 50.84
CA ARG A 14 4.77 -0.48 52.28
C ARG A 14 5.20 0.98 52.50
N LYS A 15 4.21 1.85 52.66
CA LYS A 15 4.37 3.18 53.31
C LYS A 15 4.90 3.02 54.73
N PRO A 16 5.88 3.84 55.19
CA PRO A 16 6.07 4.10 56.61
C PRO A 16 5.26 5.33 57.05
N LYS A 17 4.60 5.18 58.22
CA LYS A 17 4.00 6.27 59.01
C LYS A 17 5.12 7.16 59.59
N GLY A 18 4.86 8.47 59.68
CA GLY A 18 5.87 9.48 60.06
C GLY A 18 5.97 9.85 61.54
N GLN A 19 6.80 10.86 61.81
CA GLN A 19 6.80 11.69 63.02
C GLN A 19 7.56 13.03 62.77
N GLN A 20 6.95 14.17 63.15
CA GLN A 20 7.52 15.54 63.28
C GLN A 20 8.57 15.58 64.42
N SER A 21 9.46 16.56 64.67
CA SER A 21 9.74 17.98 64.33
C SER A 21 11.28 18.16 64.58
N ASP A 22 12.06 19.11 64.06
CA ASP A 22 12.05 20.55 64.40
C ASP A 22 13.15 21.34 63.64
N ARG A 23 12.85 22.61 63.34
CA ARG A 23 13.70 23.80 63.08
C ARG A 23 14.59 23.94 61.81
N LEU A 24 14.23 24.98 61.03
CA LEU A 24 15.00 25.76 60.02
C LEU A 24 15.94 26.80 60.71
N PRO A 25 16.97 27.43 60.06
CA PRO A 25 16.85 28.24 58.82
C PRO A 25 18.13 28.26 57.90
N PRO A 26 18.34 29.20 56.95
CA PRO A 26 17.97 29.05 55.53
C PRO A 26 19.13 29.23 54.51
N ALA A 27 18.80 28.96 53.23
CA ALA A 27 19.37 29.49 51.97
C ALA A 27 20.60 28.80 51.33
N GLN A 28 20.40 28.13 50.18
CA GLN A 28 20.64 28.63 48.80
C GLN A 28 20.59 27.45 47.79
N PRO A 29 20.26 27.69 46.50
CA PRO A 29 19.90 26.64 45.56
C PRO A 29 21.16 25.97 45.00
N ALA A 30 21.37 24.69 45.33
CA ALA A 30 22.41 23.88 44.72
C ALA A 30 21.87 23.24 43.43
N ASP A 31 22.67 23.36 42.39
CA ASP A 31 22.47 22.89 41.03
C ASP A 31 21.75 21.54 40.93
N GLN A 32 20.74 21.50 40.06
CA GLN A 32 20.17 20.26 39.55
C GLN A 32 21.18 19.59 38.63
N GLN A 33 22.20 18.98 39.21
CA GLN A 33 23.00 17.98 38.55
C GLN A 33 22.50 16.65 39.10
N GLU A 34 21.60 16.00 38.36
CA GLU A 34 21.14 14.65 38.67
C GLU A 34 22.38 13.76 38.85
N SER A 35 22.70 13.46 40.11
CA SER A 35 23.81 12.57 40.45
C SER A 35 23.45 11.19 39.93
N MET A 36 24.13 10.76 38.88
CA MET A 36 24.04 9.40 38.36
C MET A 36 24.20 8.42 39.52
N SER A 37 23.32 7.43 39.61
CA SER A 37 23.43 6.40 40.63
C SER A 37 24.79 5.72 40.53
N ARG A 38 25.38 5.34 41.66
CA ARG A 38 26.66 4.60 41.74
C ARG A 38 26.71 3.36 40.83
N VAL A 39 25.54 2.79 40.53
CA VAL A 39 25.39 1.69 39.56
C VAL A 39 25.56 2.17 38.12
N GLN A 40 25.03 3.34 37.75
CA GLN A 40 25.19 3.92 36.42
C GLN A 40 26.64 4.36 36.17
N GLU A 41 27.31 4.94 37.17
CA GLU A 41 28.76 5.26 37.08
C GLU A 41 29.60 4.00 36.86
N ASN A 42 29.32 2.93 37.60
CA ASN A 42 30.01 1.64 37.46
C ASN A 42 29.69 0.89 36.16
N LEU A 43 28.65 1.29 35.43
CA LEU A 43 28.26 0.69 34.14
C LEU A 43 28.53 1.62 32.95
N ALA A 44 28.97 2.86 33.18
CA ALA A 44 29.20 3.87 32.14
C ALA A 44 30.33 3.49 31.16
N TRP A 45 31.24 2.62 31.57
CA TRP A 45 32.32 2.09 30.71
C TRP A 45 31.87 0.94 29.81
N LEU A 46 30.70 0.34 30.06
CA LEU A 46 30.17 -0.71 29.21
C LEU A 46 29.62 -0.08 27.92
N PRO A 47 29.95 -0.62 26.74
CA PRO A 47 29.36 -0.16 25.50
C PRO A 47 27.84 -0.34 25.56
N VAL A 48 27.11 0.77 25.42
CA VAL A 48 25.66 0.76 25.33
C VAL A 48 25.28 0.11 24.01
N TYR A 49 24.70 -1.09 24.06
CA TYR A 49 24.07 -1.68 22.90
C TYR A 49 22.85 -0.82 22.51
N ARG A 50 22.97 -0.11 21.39
CA ARG A 50 21.81 0.53 20.75
C ARG A 50 21.20 -0.48 19.81
N GLU A 51 19.92 -0.78 19.98
CA GLU A 51 19.20 -1.58 19.00
C GLU A 51 19.28 -0.86 17.63
N PRO A 52 19.71 -1.56 16.56
CA PRO A 52 19.73 -0.96 15.24
C PRO A 52 18.31 -0.58 14.82
N GLN A 53 18.16 0.64 14.30
CA GLN A 53 16.87 1.17 13.87
C GLN A 53 16.49 0.63 12.50
N PRO A 54 15.19 0.44 12.22
CA PRO A 54 14.73 0.08 10.88
C PRO A 54 15.17 1.09 9.82
N LEU A 55 15.54 0.60 8.65
CA LEU A 55 15.85 1.40 7.48
C LEU A 55 14.60 2.17 7.03
N ARG A 56 14.76 3.45 6.73
CA ARG A 56 13.69 4.35 6.31
C ARG A 56 14.21 5.38 5.32
N LEU A 57 14.21 5.04 4.04
CA LEU A 57 14.45 5.98 2.95
C LEU A 57 13.45 5.69 1.82
N GLN A 58 12.89 6.71 1.18
CA GLN A 58 12.01 6.49 0.05
C GLN A 58 12.82 6.00 -1.16
N PRO A 59 12.45 4.87 -1.80
CA PRO A 59 12.99 4.54 -3.11
C PRO A 59 12.79 5.71 -4.09
N PRO A 60 13.73 5.96 -5.02
CA PRO A 60 14.91 5.15 -5.36
C PRO A 60 16.16 5.49 -4.53
N ALA A 61 16.03 6.10 -3.35
CA ALA A 61 17.21 6.50 -2.58
C ALA A 61 18.13 5.32 -2.25
N CYS A 62 19.43 5.56 -2.44
CA CYS A 62 20.53 4.70 -2.04
C CYS A 62 21.46 5.55 -1.16
N PRO A 63 21.60 5.26 0.14
CA PRO A 63 22.43 6.04 1.05
C PRO A 63 23.92 5.87 0.76
N PRO A 64 24.78 6.71 1.35
CA PRO A 64 26.21 6.47 1.33
C PRO A 64 26.59 5.11 1.90
N LEU A 65 27.36 4.34 1.12
CA LEU A 65 27.83 3.00 1.44
C LEU A 65 29.34 3.06 1.76
N ARG A 66 30.16 2.18 1.18
CA ARG A 66 31.63 2.26 1.27
C ARG A 66 32.16 3.31 0.30
N GLN A 67 33.29 3.91 0.64
CA GLN A 67 33.95 4.94 -0.19
C GLN A 67 34.22 4.47 -1.63
N GLN A 68 34.55 3.19 -1.81
CA GLN A 68 34.79 2.60 -3.13
C GLN A 68 33.53 2.48 -4.01
N ASP A 69 32.35 2.46 -3.39
CA ASP A 69 31.06 2.31 -4.08
C ASP A 69 30.47 3.69 -4.48
N GLU A 70 31.10 4.81 -4.09
CA GLU A 70 30.66 6.18 -4.42
C GLU A 70 30.46 6.42 -5.92
N PRO A 71 31.40 6.05 -6.82
CA PRO A 71 31.21 6.27 -8.26
C PRO A 71 30.03 5.47 -8.83
N LEU A 72 29.85 4.24 -8.35
CA LEU A 72 28.74 3.37 -8.73
C LEU A 72 27.40 3.95 -8.26
N ARG A 73 27.35 4.43 -7.01
CA ARG A 73 26.15 5.11 -6.46
C ARG A 73 25.80 6.37 -7.24
N ALA A 74 26.79 7.18 -7.62
CA ALA A 74 26.57 8.40 -8.40
C ALA A 74 25.98 8.09 -9.79
N ARG A 75 26.50 7.05 -10.47
CA ARG A 75 25.96 6.59 -11.76
C ARG A 75 24.54 6.06 -11.65
N TYR A 76 24.24 5.30 -10.59
CA TYR A 76 22.89 4.83 -10.32
C TYR A 76 21.89 5.98 -10.16
N HIS A 77 22.21 6.97 -9.32
CA HIS A 77 21.34 8.15 -9.13
C HIS A 77 21.15 8.95 -10.41
N ALA A 78 22.20 9.13 -11.20
CA ALA A 78 22.11 9.82 -12.49
C ALA A 78 21.20 9.07 -13.48
N TYR A 79 21.32 7.74 -13.54
CA TYR A 79 20.49 6.90 -14.40
C TYR A 79 19.02 6.98 -13.99
N VAL A 80 18.70 6.78 -12.71
CA VAL A 80 17.31 6.80 -12.25
C VAL A 80 16.66 8.16 -12.44
N ALA A 81 17.38 9.26 -12.12
CA ALA A 81 16.86 10.61 -12.34
C ALA A 81 16.55 10.89 -13.82
N GLN A 82 17.32 10.31 -14.74
CA GLN A 82 17.08 10.40 -16.17
C GLN A 82 15.86 9.56 -16.60
N THR A 83 15.72 8.33 -16.08
CA THR A 83 14.67 7.41 -16.51
C THR A 83 13.30 7.68 -15.89
N GLU A 84 13.24 8.19 -14.66
CA GLU A 84 11.98 8.56 -14.00
C GLU A 84 11.24 9.70 -14.72
N GLN A 85 11.99 10.58 -15.40
CA GLN A 85 11.42 11.72 -16.14
C GLN A 85 11.11 11.41 -17.60
N ALA A 86 11.57 10.27 -18.11
CA ALA A 86 11.45 9.88 -19.51
C ALA A 86 10.20 9.01 -19.74
N ASP A 87 9.55 9.17 -20.90
CA ASP A 87 8.50 8.26 -21.34
C ASP A 87 9.13 6.86 -21.59
N PRO A 88 8.66 5.77 -20.96
CA PRO A 88 9.16 4.41 -21.18
C PRO A 88 9.19 4.00 -22.66
N ALA A 89 8.26 4.51 -23.48
CA ALA A 89 8.21 4.24 -24.92
C ALA A 89 9.29 4.98 -25.73
N SER A 90 9.92 5.99 -25.14
CA SER A 90 10.94 6.84 -25.77
C SER A 90 12.39 6.45 -25.44
N GLN A 91 12.58 5.45 -24.56
CA GLN A 91 13.91 5.02 -24.16
C GLN A 91 14.64 4.29 -25.28
N ASP A 92 15.85 4.75 -25.59
CA ASP A 92 16.74 4.10 -26.55
C ASP A 92 17.43 2.85 -25.96
N GLU A 93 17.94 1.99 -26.85
CA GLU A 93 18.60 0.75 -26.45
C GLU A 93 19.90 1.00 -25.66
N SER A 94 20.53 2.15 -25.88
CA SER A 94 21.74 2.57 -25.15
C SER A 94 21.45 2.84 -23.67
N CYS A 95 20.32 3.49 -23.39
CA CYS A 95 19.84 3.73 -22.04
C CYS A 95 19.50 2.41 -21.34
N ARG A 96 18.84 1.48 -22.04
CA ARG A 96 18.53 0.15 -21.50
C ARG A 96 19.78 -0.65 -21.16
N GLU A 97 20.77 -0.67 -22.06
CA GLU A 97 22.05 -1.35 -21.78
C GLU A 97 22.79 -0.71 -20.60
N THR A 98 22.72 0.61 -20.45
CA THR A 98 23.28 1.31 -19.28
C THR A 98 22.63 0.84 -17.99
N GLY A 99 21.31 0.72 -17.96
CA GLY A 99 20.58 0.19 -16.80
C GLY A 99 20.92 -1.27 -16.49
N ARG A 100 20.97 -2.14 -17.51
CA ARG A 100 21.40 -3.55 -17.36
C ARG A 100 22.82 -3.67 -16.82
N GLN A 101 23.73 -2.84 -17.30
CA GLN A 101 25.11 -2.81 -16.83
C GLN A 101 25.18 -2.35 -15.37
N LEU A 102 24.45 -1.29 -15.00
CA LEU A 102 24.37 -0.81 -13.63
C LEU A 102 23.79 -1.86 -12.67
N ALA A 103 22.72 -2.55 -13.07
CA ALA A 103 22.12 -3.61 -12.25
C ALA A 103 23.13 -4.73 -11.94
N ARG A 104 23.90 -5.18 -12.95
CA ARG A 104 24.97 -6.19 -12.79
C ARG A 104 26.08 -5.71 -11.85
N GLU A 105 26.54 -4.48 -12.02
CA GLU A 105 27.61 -3.89 -11.20
C GLU A 105 27.16 -3.73 -9.72
N LEU A 106 25.95 -3.25 -9.49
CA LEU A 106 25.36 -3.10 -8.15
C LEU A 106 25.21 -4.45 -7.45
N GLN A 107 24.73 -5.46 -8.15
CA GLN A 107 24.62 -6.81 -7.58
C GLN A 107 26.00 -7.43 -7.31
N SER A 108 26.98 -7.23 -8.19
CA SER A 108 28.35 -7.68 -7.96
C SER A 108 28.92 -7.06 -6.68
N ALA A 109 28.74 -5.75 -6.49
CA ALA A 109 29.17 -5.06 -5.28
C ALA A 109 28.48 -5.61 -4.01
N ALA A 110 27.20 -5.99 -4.10
CA ALA A 110 26.48 -6.63 -3.01
C ALA A 110 27.08 -8.00 -2.65
N ILE A 111 27.41 -8.83 -3.64
CA ILE A 111 28.04 -10.14 -3.47
C ILE A 111 29.43 -10.00 -2.85
N ASP A 112 30.21 -9.00 -3.26
CA ASP A 112 31.53 -8.73 -2.69
C ASP A 112 31.46 -8.39 -1.19
N ILE A 113 30.39 -7.73 -0.73
CA ILE A 113 30.18 -7.47 0.70
C ILE A 113 29.87 -8.77 1.45
N VAL A 114 28.95 -9.59 0.93
CA VAL A 114 28.57 -10.87 1.54
C VAL A 114 29.78 -11.80 1.68
N THR A 115 30.57 -11.93 0.61
CA THR A 115 31.75 -12.83 0.59
C THR A 115 32.88 -12.36 1.52
N SER A 116 32.93 -11.07 1.86
CA SER A 116 33.91 -10.51 2.80
C SER A 116 33.61 -10.79 4.30
N LYS A 117 32.62 -11.63 4.63
CA LYS A 117 32.10 -11.91 5.99
C LYS A 117 31.48 -10.71 6.71
N ALA A 118 31.08 -9.68 5.97
CA ALA A 118 30.23 -8.58 6.45
C ALA A 118 28.73 -8.87 6.19
N GLU A 119 28.29 -10.11 6.41
CA GLU A 119 26.98 -10.67 6.01
C GLU A 119 25.75 -9.91 6.57
N SER A 120 25.94 -9.00 7.53
CA SER A 120 24.86 -8.23 8.18
C SER A 120 24.88 -6.73 7.84
N SER A 121 25.66 -6.27 6.85
CA SER A 121 25.63 -4.85 6.50
C SER A 121 24.32 -4.48 5.79
N PRO A 122 23.60 -3.42 6.24
CA PRO A 122 22.48 -2.83 5.49
C PRO A 122 22.85 -2.47 4.04
N ASP A 123 24.13 -2.30 3.75
CA ASP A 123 24.66 -1.98 2.42
C ASP A 123 24.29 -3.03 1.37
N VAL A 124 24.26 -4.31 1.75
CA VAL A 124 23.87 -5.40 0.82
C VAL A 124 22.45 -5.17 0.35
N TYR A 125 21.54 -4.86 1.27
CA TYR A 125 20.15 -4.54 0.96
C TYR A 125 20.05 -3.35 0.00
N TRP A 126 20.76 -2.26 0.29
CA TRP A 126 20.70 -1.05 -0.53
C TRP A 126 21.20 -1.28 -1.96
N LEU A 127 22.30 -2.03 -2.12
CA LEU A 127 22.82 -2.39 -3.44
C LEU A 127 21.87 -3.31 -4.21
N THR A 128 21.28 -4.30 -3.54
CA THR A 128 20.29 -5.19 -4.15
C THR A 128 19.02 -4.44 -4.57
N GLN A 129 18.51 -3.53 -3.74
CA GLN A 129 17.38 -2.67 -4.09
C GLN A 129 17.70 -1.79 -5.29
N SER A 130 18.88 -1.15 -5.31
CA SER A 130 19.32 -0.33 -6.44
C SER A 130 19.48 -1.13 -7.72
N ALA A 131 19.98 -2.38 -7.64
CA ALA A 131 20.08 -3.27 -8.79
C ALA A 131 18.70 -3.61 -9.36
N ALA A 132 17.74 -3.91 -8.50
CA ALA A 132 16.35 -4.17 -8.90
C ALA A 132 15.73 -2.95 -9.58
N ILE A 133 15.89 -1.75 -9.02
CA ILE A 133 15.36 -0.50 -9.61
C ILE A 133 16.02 -0.19 -10.96
N ALA A 134 17.34 -0.35 -11.07
CA ALA A 134 18.03 -0.17 -12.35
C ALA A 134 17.52 -1.14 -13.42
N SER A 135 17.28 -2.41 -13.04
CA SER A 135 16.71 -3.42 -13.94
C SER A 135 15.25 -3.15 -14.30
N LEU A 136 14.46 -2.57 -13.38
CA LEU A 136 13.07 -2.17 -13.62
C LEU A 136 12.99 -1.16 -14.76
N PHE A 137 13.81 -0.11 -14.71
CA PHE A 137 13.83 0.90 -15.76
C PHE A 137 14.47 0.43 -17.06
N ALA A 138 15.39 -0.56 -17.01
CA ALA A 138 16.03 -1.08 -18.20
C ALA A 138 15.11 -2.00 -19.03
N ASP A 139 14.48 -2.97 -18.38
CA ASP A 139 13.79 -4.08 -19.06
C ASP A 139 12.33 -4.27 -18.61
N GLY A 140 11.87 -3.51 -17.61
CA GLY A 140 10.52 -3.58 -17.07
C GLY A 140 10.30 -4.68 -16.02
N ALA A 141 9.17 -4.57 -15.31
CA ALA A 141 8.85 -5.45 -14.17
C ALA A 141 8.56 -6.91 -14.56
N GLN A 142 8.28 -7.17 -15.83
CA GLN A 142 8.03 -8.52 -16.35
C GLN A 142 9.29 -9.22 -16.85
N SER A 143 10.45 -8.55 -16.82
CA SER A 143 11.71 -9.15 -17.26
C SER A 143 12.24 -10.17 -16.24
N ASP A 144 12.81 -11.27 -16.75
CA ASP A 144 13.48 -12.28 -15.93
C ASP A 144 14.60 -11.68 -15.06
N ALA A 145 15.28 -10.65 -15.60
CA ALA A 145 16.34 -9.93 -14.90
C ALA A 145 15.78 -9.19 -13.67
N PHE A 146 14.72 -8.40 -13.84
CA PHE A 146 14.09 -7.69 -12.74
C PHE A 146 13.55 -8.65 -11.68
N GLN A 147 12.82 -9.69 -12.10
CA GLN A 147 12.22 -10.66 -11.17
C GLN A 147 13.28 -11.33 -10.29
N ARG A 148 14.44 -11.68 -10.85
CA ARG A 148 15.56 -12.22 -10.08
C ARG A 148 16.07 -11.25 -9.01
N TYR A 149 16.25 -9.97 -9.34
CA TYR A 149 16.68 -8.98 -8.34
C TYR A 149 15.59 -8.70 -7.31
N GLN A 150 14.32 -8.69 -7.72
CA GLN A 150 13.18 -8.57 -6.82
C GLN A 150 13.14 -9.71 -5.81
N GLU A 151 13.38 -10.96 -6.23
CA GLU A 151 13.50 -12.11 -5.31
C GLU A 151 14.59 -11.90 -4.26
N TYR A 152 15.73 -11.31 -4.63
CA TYR A 152 16.80 -10.98 -3.69
C TYR A 152 16.38 -9.91 -2.69
N VAL A 153 15.65 -8.86 -3.11
CA VAL A 153 15.06 -7.87 -2.18
C VAL A 153 14.06 -8.54 -1.24
N GLN A 154 13.21 -9.43 -1.76
CA GLN A 154 12.16 -10.12 -1.00
C GLN A 154 12.71 -11.06 0.08
N HIS A 155 13.97 -11.51 -0.02
CA HIS A 155 14.65 -12.23 1.05
C HIS A 155 14.73 -11.44 2.38
N TYR A 156 14.61 -10.11 2.30
CA TYR A 156 14.72 -9.19 3.44
C TYR A 156 13.36 -8.78 4.04
N LYS A 157 12.24 -9.29 3.52
CA LYS A 157 10.89 -8.81 3.88
C LYS A 157 10.49 -9.07 5.34
N ASP A 158 11.00 -10.15 5.93
CA ASP A 158 10.66 -10.56 7.30
C ASP A 158 11.68 -10.09 8.34
N GLN A 159 12.75 -9.40 7.91
CA GLN A 159 13.79 -8.94 8.82
C GLN A 159 13.42 -7.59 9.45
N ARG A 160 13.61 -7.46 10.77
CA ARG A 160 13.23 -6.27 11.56
C ARG A 160 13.80 -4.95 11.01
N LEU A 161 14.98 -4.99 10.38
CA LEU A 161 15.64 -3.79 9.87
C LEU A 161 15.13 -3.34 8.50
N THR A 162 14.71 -4.26 7.64
CA THR A 162 14.44 -4.03 6.21
C THR A 162 12.98 -4.21 5.83
N ALA A 163 12.15 -4.83 6.66
CA ALA A 163 10.74 -5.13 6.34
C ALA A 163 9.96 -3.91 5.81
N GLY A 164 10.05 -2.77 6.51
CA GLY A 164 9.39 -1.53 6.07
C GLY A 164 9.97 -0.95 4.78
N GLN A 165 11.26 -1.19 4.54
CA GLN A 165 11.96 -0.73 3.34
C GLN A 165 11.61 -1.59 2.12
N VAL A 166 11.46 -2.90 2.29
CA VAL A 166 10.97 -3.82 1.25
C VAL A 166 9.53 -3.46 0.85
N TRP A 167 8.68 -3.16 1.83
CA TRP A 167 7.32 -2.69 1.55
C TRP A 167 7.30 -1.37 0.76
N ALA A 168 8.18 -0.42 1.10
CA ALA A 168 8.31 0.83 0.34
C ALA A 168 8.82 0.57 -1.09
N PHE A 169 9.73 -0.38 -1.28
CA PHE A 169 10.19 -0.83 -2.59
C PHE A 169 9.04 -1.43 -3.42
N ASP A 170 8.20 -2.29 -2.83
CA ASP A 170 7.08 -2.91 -3.54
C ASP A 170 6.06 -1.87 -4.02
N ILE A 171 5.79 -0.84 -3.22
CA ILE A 171 4.95 0.30 -3.64
C ILE A 171 5.59 1.03 -4.81
N TYR A 172 6.89 1.35 -4.70
CA TYR A 172 7.61 2.06 -5.75
C TYR A 172 7.62 1.28 -7.08
N VAL A 173 7.84 -0.03 -7.04
CA VAL A 173 7.74 -0.90 -8.23
C VAL A 173 6.34 -0.85 -8.82
N ALA A 174 5.30 -0.94 -8.00
CA ALA A 174 3.91 -0.91 -8.48
C ALA A 174 3.53 0.44 -9.13
N GLU A 175 4.07 1.56 -8.63
CA GLU A 175 3.88 2.89 -9.21
C GLU A 175 4.59 3.04 -10.57
N HIS A 176 5.75 2.40 -10.74
CA HIS A 176 6.59 2.50 -11.94
C HIS A 176 6.42 1.34 -12.93
N THR A 177 5.53 0.39 -12.62
CA THR A 177 5.15 -0.67 -13.55
C THR A 177 3.92 -0.22 -14.32
N PRO A 178 3.98 -0.08 -15.66
CA PRO A 178 2.81 0.20 -16.45
C PRO A 178 1.74 -0.85 -16.13
N ARG A 179 0.58 -0.41 -15.63
CA ARG A 179 -0.56 -1.31 -15.48
C ARG A 179 -0.85 -1.85 -16.88
N GLN A 180 -0.82 -3.17 -17.04
CA GLN A 180 -1.40 -3.78 -18.22
C GLN A 180 -2.88 -3.43 -18.21
N VAL A 181 -3.25 -2.37 -18.92
CA VAL A 181 -4.64 -2.12 -19.26
C VAL A 181 -5.02 -3.32 -20.12
N ARG A 182 -5.71 -4.29 -19.54
CA ARG A 182 -6.30 -5.37 -20.31
C ARG A 182 -7.13 -4.71 -21.40
N THR A 183 -6.86 -5.02 -22.66
CA THR A 183 -7.73 -4.61 -23.76
C THR A 183 -9.05 -5.34 -23.58
N PHE A 184 -10.02 -4.68 -22.95
CA PHE A 184 -11.35 -5.22 -22.80
C PHE A 184 -12.04 -5.14 -24.15
N LEU A 185 -12.18 -6.29 -24.81
CA LEU A 185 -13.22 -6.41 -25.82
C LEU A 185 -14.57 -6.33 -25.07
N PRO A 186 -15.55 -5.55 -25.55
CA PRO A 186 -16.91 -5.62 -25.03
C PRO A 186 -17.35 -7.07 -25.00
N HIS A 187 -17.94 -7.53 -23.89
CA HIS A 187 -18.41 -8.92 -23.82
C HIS A 187 -19.41 -9.12 -24.99
N PRO A 188 -19.36 -10.23 -25.75
CA PRO A 188 -20.51 -10.62 -26.55
C PRO A 188 -21.66 -10.83 -25.56
N SER A 189 -22.76 -10.12 -25.78
CA SER A 189 -23.81 -9.68 -24.84
C SER A 189 -24.54 -10.76 -24.01
N SER A 190 -24.17 -12.04 -24.12
CA SER A 190 -24.67 -13.14 -23.27
C SER A 190 -23.75 -14.37 -23.23
N GLU A 191 -22.84 -14.54 -24.19
CA GLU A 191 -22.04 -15.78 -24.36
C GLU A 191 -20.91 -15.97 -23.34
N THR A 192 -20.65 -14.95 -22.53
CA THR A 192 -19.59 -14.94 -21.51
C THR A 192 -20.08 -15.35 -20.13
N ARG A 193 -21.40 -15.41 -19.93
CA ARG A 193 -22.00 -15.81 -18.67
C ARG A 193 -22.29 -17.30 -18.68
N LEU A 194 -22.23 -17.93 -17.51
CA LEU A 194 -22.67 -19.32 -17.38
C LEU A 194 -24.18 -19.37 -17.66
N PRO A 195 -24.69 -20.38 -18.41
CA PRO A 195 -26.10 -20.45 -18.83
C PRO A 195 -27.13 -20.39 -17.70
N ASP A 196 -26.71 -20.72 -16.48
CA ASP A 196 -27.58 -20.81 -15.29
C ASP A 196 -27.62 -19.50 -14.48
N GLU A 197 -26.88 -18.47 -14.87
CA GLU A 197 -26.83 -17.22 -14.11
C GLU A 197 -28.07 -16.34 -14.40
N PRO A 198 -28.75 -15.83 -13.35
CA PRO A 198 -29.92 -14.99 -13.53
C PRO A 198 -29.55 -13.65 -14.18
N SER A 199 -30.37 -13.24 -15.14
CA SER A 199 -30.25 -11.94 -15.82
C SER A 199 -31.26 -10.95 -15.24
N PRO A 200 -30.90 -9.66 -15.07
CA PRO A 200 -31.79 -8.67 -14.47
C PRO A 200 -32.91 -8.29 -15.44
N GLY A 201 -34.13 -8.18 -14.90
CA GLY A 201 -35.29 -7.73 -15.66
C GLY A 201 -35.42 -6.20 -15.72
N ALA A 202 -36.40 -5.75 -16.49
CA ALA A 202 -36.82 -4.34 -16.55
C ALA A 202 -37.05 -3.73 -15.16
N ASP A 203 -37.78 -4.43 -14.28
CA ASP A 203 -38.08 -3.97 -12.92
C ASP A 203 -36.84 -3.88 -12.03
N ASP A 204 -35.84 -4.74 -12.24
CA ASP A 204 -34.58 -4.68 -11.51
C ASP A 204 -33.76 -3.45 -11.92
N ILE A 205 -33.72 -3.14 -13.22
CA ILE A 205 -33.07 -1.94 -13.75
C ILE A 205 -33.79 -0.70 -13.21
N ASP A 206 -35.11 -0.64 -13.33
CA ASP A 206 -35.93 0.49 -12.87
C ASP A 206 -35.75 0.74 -11.36
N GLN A 207 -35.61 -0.33 -10.57
CA GLN A 207 -35.28 -0.22 -9.15
C GLN A 207 -33.93 0.46 -8.92
N LEU A 208 -32.86 0.05 -9.61
CA LEU A 208 -31.55 0.70 -9.46
C LEU A 208 -31.59 2.16 -9.91
N LEU A 209 -32.28 2.45 -11.02
CA LEU A 209 -32.43 3.81 -11.54
C LEU A 209 -33.21 4.73 -10.59
N SER A 210 -34.12 4.20 -9.78
CA SER A 210 -34.83 5.00 -8.76
C SER A 210 -33.91 5.64 -7.72
N TYR A 211 -32.70 5.09 -7.51
CA TYR A 211 -31.69 5.64 -6.60
C TYR A 211 -30.84 6.74 -7.24
N LEU A 212 -30.84 6.88 -8.58
CA LEU A 212 -30.04 7.88 -9.27
C LEU A 212 -30.27 9.31 -8.73
N PRO A 213 -31.51 9.83 -8.64
CA PRO A 213 -31.74 11.18 -8.09
C PRO A 213 -31.51 11.27 -6.57
N LEU A 214 -31.49 10.15 -5.86
CA LEU A 214 -31.30 10.11 -4.39
C LEU A 214 -29.81 10.10 -4.00
N LEU A 215 -28.99 9.39 -4.78
CA LEU A 215 -27.54 9.33 -4.59
C LEU A 215 -26.81 10.50 -5.27
N TYR A 216 -27.40 11.05 -6.32
CA TYR A 216 -26.81 12.12 -7.14
C TYR A 216 -27.80 13.27 -7.41
N PRO A 217 -28.28 13.99 -6.38
CA PRO A 217 -29.06 15.21 -6.60
C PRO A 217 -28.27 16.18 -7.48
N ASP A 218 -28.89 16.66 -8.56
CA ASP A 218 -28.26 17.52 -9.57
C ASP A 218 -26.97 16.94 -10.20
N GLY A 219 -26.80 15.61 -10.17
CA GLY A 219 -25.61 14.93 -10.66
C GLY A 219 -24.40 14.97 -9.72
N VAL A 220 -24.57 15.47 -8.49
CA VAL A 220 -23.51 15.56 -7.48
C VAL A 220 -23.70 14.48 -6.43
N ALA A 221 -22.66 13.71 -6.14
CA ALA A 221 -22.73 12.64 -5.15
C ALA A 221 -23.09 13.17 -3.75
N ILE A 222 -23.99 12.48 -3.06
CA ILE A 222 -24.21 12.70 -1.64
C ILE A 222 -22.96 12.30 -0.84
N LYS A 223 -22.82 12.85 0.36
CA LYS A 223 -21.99 12.21 1.38
C LYS A 223 -22.57 10.84 1.69
N SER A 224 -21.76 9.80 1.76
CA SER A 224 -22.24 8.42 1.81
C SER A 224 -22.30 7.82 3.23
N TYR A 225 -21.40 8.22 4.12
CA TYR A 225 -21.33 7.74 5.50
C TYR A 225 -20.76 8.79 6.46
N ILE A 226 -20.85 8.49 7.75
CA ILE A 226 -20.09 9.15 8.82
C ILE A 226 -19.24 8.13 9.56
N VAL A 227 -18.12 8.57 10.13
CA VAL A 227 -17.33 7.74 11.06
C VAL A 227 -17.55 8.32 12.46
N LYS A 228 -18.09 7.50 13.37
CA LYS A 228 -18.34 7.95 14.75
C LYS A 228 -17.02 8.09 15.50
N GLU A 229 -16.97 9.03 16.45
CA GLU A 229 -15.81 9.19 17.32
C GLU A 229 -15.46 7.86 18.01
N ASN A 230 -14.16 7.53 18.06
CA ASN A 230 -13.63 6.26 18.58
C ASN A 230 -14.03 4.99 17.81
N THR A 231 -14.52 5.13 16.58
CA THR A 231 -14.74 4.00 15.67
C THR A 231 -13.95 4.18 14.37
N TYR A 232 -13.68 3.07 13.70
CA TYR A 232 -13.02 3.06 12.39
C TYR A 232 -13.96 2.62 11.25
N TRP A 233 -15.21 2.28 11.58
CA TRP A 233 -16.18 1.72 10.64
C TRP A 233 -17.12 2.80 10.10
N PRO A 234 -17.44 2.79 8.79
CA PRO A 234 -18.41 3.70 8.21
C PRO A 234 -19.83 3.36 8.72
N ASP A 235 -20.57 4.40 9.10
CA ASP A 235 -22.01 4.35 9.34
C ASP A 235 -22.71 4.95 8.11
N TYR A 236 -23.14 4.08 7.20
CA TYR A 236 -23.72 4.46 5.91
C TYR A 236 -25.11 5.06 6.08
N PHE A 237 -25.44 6.06 5.25
CA PHE A 237 -26.80 6.58 5.25
C PHE A 237 -27.79 5.55 4.69
N PRO A 238 -29.05 5.54 5.16
CA PRO A 238 -30.03 4.53 4.76
C PRO A 238 -30.24 4.36 3.25
N VAL A 239 -30.10 5.44 2.48
CA VAL A 239 -30.21 5.40 1.01
C VAL A 239 -29.08 4.59 0.37
N VAL A 240 -27.86 4.67 0.92
CA VAL A 240 -26.69 3.91 0.45
C VAL A 240 -26.90 2.42 0.74
N GLU A 241 -27.33 2.09 1.97
CA GLU A 241 -27.64 0.71 2.33
C GLU A 241 -28.78 0.12 1.47
N ALA A 242 -29.83 0.91 1.20
CA ALA A 242 -30.95 0.50 0.38
C ALA A 242 -30.53 0.23 -1.08
N PHE A 243 -29.69 1.10 -1.64
CA PHE A 243 -29.10 0.90 -2.97
C PHE A 243 -28.29 -0.40 -3.03
N TYR A 244 -27.32 -0.59 -2.11
CA TYR A 244 -26.50 -1.80 -2.13
C TYR A 244 -27.28 -3.07 -1.80
N ARG A 245 -28.39 -2.99 -1.05
CA ARG A 245 -29.32 -4.10 -0.89
C ARG A 245 -30.02 -4.47 -2.20
N ALA A 246 -30.35 -3.50 -3.05
CA ALA A 246 -30.90 -3.76 -4.37
C ALA A 246 -29.86 -4.38 -5.31
N VAL A 247 -28.61 -3.91 -5.25
CA VAL A 247 -27.46 -4.49 -5.98
C VAL A 247 -27.14 -5.91 -5.50
N ALA A 248 -27.48 -6.26 -4.26
CA ALA A 248 -27.22 -7.59 -3.69
C ALA A 248 -28.12 -8.71 -4.25
N LYS A 249 -29.12 -8.40 -5.08
CA LYS A 249 -29.98 -9.41 -5.72
C LYS A 249 -29.15 -10.31 -6.64
N ASP A 250 -29.52 -11.59 -6.70
CA ASP A 250 -28.78 -12.60 -7.48
C ASP A 250 -28.67 -12.24 -8.97
N CYS A 251 -29.68 -11.57 -9.55
CA CYS A 251 -29.67 -11.13 -10.94
C CYS A 251 -28.59 -10.08 -11.27
N TRP A 252 -27.93 -9.48 -10.27
CA TRP A 252 -26.81 -8.56 -10.47
C TRP A 252 -25.45 -9.21 -10.23
N CYS A 253 -25.43 -10.45 -9.71
CA CYS A 253 -24.20 -11.11 -9.27
C CYS A 253 -23.45 -11.74 -10.47
N ASP A 254 -22.17 -11.41 -10.58
CA ASP A 254 -21.19 -12.08 -11.43
C ASP A 254 -20.20 -12.85 -10.55
N ILE A 255 -20.25 -14.18 -10.59
CA ILE A 255 -19.38 -15.01 -9.74
C ILE A 255 -17.90 -14.85 -10.17
N ASP A 256 -17.64 -14.59 -11.45
CA ASP A 256 -16.30 -14.56 -12.04
C ASP A 256 -15.79 -13.13 -12.31
N TYR A 257 -16.40 -12.12 -11.68
CA TYR A 257 -16.13 -10.69 -11.90
C TYR A 257 -14.64 -10.28 -11.82
N LEU A 258 -13.84 -10.99 -11.00
CA LEU A 258 -12.40 -10.74 -10.89
C LEU A 258 -11.65 -11.15 -12.17
N ASN A 259 -12.00 -12.30 -12.75
CA ASN A 259 -11.37 -12.77 -13.98
C ASN A 259 -11.80 -11.93 -15.18
N HIS A 260 -13.01 -11.38 -15.14
CA HIS A 260 -13.46 -10.39 -16.12
C HIS A 260 -12.72 -9.05 -16.02
N GLY A 261 -12.03 -8.73 -14.92
CA GLY A 261 -11.24 -7.50 -14.80
C GLY A 261 -12.07 -6.28 -14.43
N ALA A 262 -13.11 -6.46 -13.61
CA ALA A 262 -14.03 -5.40 -13.20
C ALA A 262 -13.35 -4.11 -12.69
N ALA A 263 -12.23 -4.24 -11.97
CA ALA A 263 -11.49 -3.10 -11.43
C ALA A 263 -10.91 -2.18 -12.52
N ASP A 264 -10.42 -2.76 -13.60
CA ASP A 264 -9.83 -1.99 -14.71
C ASP A 264 -10.95 -1.40 -15.59
N MET A 265 -12.01 -2.17 -15.88
CA MET A 265 -13.20 -1.69 -16.59
C MET A 265 -13.81 -0.46 -15.92
N LEU A 266 -13.86 -0.45 -14.59
CA LEU A 266 -14.44 0.65 -13.82
C LEU A 266 -13.67 1.97 -14.00
N ASN A 267 -12.39 1.89 -14.37
CA ASN A 267 -11.54 3.05 -14.61
C ASN A 267 -11.52 3.50 -16.09
N ASP A 268 -12.22 2.79 -17.00
CA ASP A 268 -12.31 3.12 -18.41
C ASP A 268 -13.70 3.68 -18.78
N ASP A 269 -13.76 4.99 -18.94
CA ASP A 269 -15.01 5.71 -19.24
C ASP A 269 -15.57 5.37 -20.63
N ILE A 270 -14.70 5.06 -21.59
CA ILE A 270 -15.09 4.66 -22.95
C ILE A 270 -15.73 3.27 -22.89
N TYR A 271 -15.12 2.37 -22.11
CA TYR A 271 -15.66 1.03 -21.89
C TYR A 271 -17.04 1.08 -21.26
N ILE A 272 -17.22 1.79 -20.13
CA ILE A 272 -18.52 1.88 -19.44
C ILE A 272 -19.60 2.46 -20.36
N ALA A 273 -19.26 3.41 -21.23
CA ALA A 273 -20.23 4.00 -22.15
C ALA A 273 -20.77 3.01 -23.20
N GLN A 274 -20.01 1.97 -23.56
CA GLN A 274 -20.36 0.95 -24.55
C GLN A 274 -20.78 -0.38 -23.92
N ALA A 275 -20.51 -0.55 -22.63
CA ALA A 275 -20.73 -1.77 -21.88
C ALA A 275 -22.17 -2.28 -21.97
N ASN A 276 -22.35 -3.60 -22.08
CA ASN A 276 -23.65 -4.25 -22.15
C ASN A 276 -24.19 -4.58 -20.75
N LEU A 277 -25.31 -5.30 -20.68
CA LEU A 277 -25.92 -5.67 -19.40
C LEU A 277 -25.06 -6.62 -18.55
N ALA A 278 -24.36 -7.57 -19.17
CA ALA A 278 -23.44 -8.48 -18.48
C ALA A 278 -22.27 -7.70 -17.84
N ASP A 279 -21.71 -6.73 -18.56
CA ASP A 279 -20.69 -5.82 -18.04
C ASP A 279 -21.21 -5.04 -16.83
N MET A 280 -22.46 -4.57 -16.87
CA MET A 280 -23.07 -3.87 -15.73
C MET A 280 -23.17 -4.77 -14.49
N GLN A 281 -23.51 -6.06 -14.63
CA GLN A 281 -23.50 -7.01 -13.53
C GLN A 281 -22.08 -7.18 -12.95
N THR A 282 -21.06 -7.32 -13.80
CA THR A 282 -19.65 -7.41 -13.40
C THR A 282 -19.22 -6.19 -12.57
N LEU A 283 -19.50 -4.98 -13.07
CA LEU A 283 -19.15 -3.73 -12.40
C LEU A 283 -19.92 -3.53 -11.08
N LEU A 284 -21.21 -3.85 -11.06
CA LEU A 284 -22.03 -3.78 -9.84
C LEU A 284 -21.57 -4.79 -8.78
N THR A 285 -21.20 -6.00 -9.22
CA THR A 285 -20.65 -7.02 -8.31
C THR A 285 -19.35 -6.55 -7.67
N TYR A 286 -18.46 -5.92 -8.44
CA TYR A 286 -17.26 -5.31 -7.89
C TYR A 286 -17.59 -4.25 -6.83
N CYS A 287 -18.52 -3.34 -7.17
CA CYS A 287 -18.93 -2.24 -6.28
C CYS A 287 -19.49 -2.74 -4.95
N ILE A 288 -20.25 -3.84 -4.93
CA ILE A 288 -20.83 -4.36 -3.68
C ILE A 288 -19.84 -5.22 -2.89
N ARG A 289 -19.04 -6.07 -3.57
CA ARG A 289 -18.16 -7.03 -2.88
C ARG A 289 -16.91 -6.41 -2.29
N GLY A 290 -16.46 -5.25 -2.81
CA GLY A 290 -15.27 -4.56 -2.33
C GLY A 290 -15.31 -4.17 -0.84
N GLU A 291 -16.49 -3.94 -0.28
CA GLU A 291 -16.67 -3.60 1.15
C GLU A 291 -16.14 -4.71 2.08
N ARG A 292 -16.10 -5.97 1.62
CA ARG A 292 -15.53 -7.07 2.41
C ARG A 292 -14.03 -6.94 2.67
N PHE A 293 -13.35 -6.11 1.90
CA PHE A 293 -11.89 -5.98 1.90
C PHE A 293 -11.42 -4.58 2.31
N CYS A 294 -12.27 -3.57 2.20
CA CYS A 294 -11.94 -2.19 2.50
C CYS A 294 -13.18 -1.45 3.00
N ASP A 295 -13.16 -1.07 4.27
CA ASP A 295 -14.23 -0.28 4.86
C ASP A 295 -14.32 1.09 4.17
N GLY A 296 -15.54 1.51 3.85
CA GLY A 296 -15.76 2.76 3.11
C GLY A 296 -15.77 2.57 1.59
N HIS A 297 -15.61 1.34 1.08
CA HIS A 297 -15.59 1.06 -0.35
C HIS A 297 -16.90 1.44 -1.03
N HIS A 298 -18.05 1.06 -0.47
CA HIS A 298 -19.38 1.46 -0.96
C HIS A 298 -19.50 2.97 -1.11
N GLY A 299 -19.03 3.70 -0.09
CA GLY A 299 -19.02 5.16 -0.11
C GLY A 299 -18.12 5.71 -1.20
N ALA A 300 -16.90 5.17 -1.34
CA ALA A 300 -15.96 5.58 -2.36
C ALA A 300 -16.48 5.34 -3.79
N MET A 301 -17.22 4.25 -4.04
CA MET A 301 -17.81 3.96 -5.35
C MET A 301 -18.87 5.01 -5.75
N ILE A 302 -19.59 5.55 -4.78
CA ILE A 302 -20.57 6.62 -4.99
C ILE A 302 -19.87 7.98 -5.13
N GLU A 303 -19.04 8.34 -4.17
CA GLU A 303 -18.42 9.68 -4.08
C GLU A 303 -17.45 9.96 -5.22
N LYS A 304 -16.79 8.94 -5.77
CA LYS A 304 -15.92 9.06 -6.96
C LYS A 304 -16.69 9.00 -8.29
N GLY A 305 -18.01 8.83 -8.25
CA GLY A 305 -18.88 8.85 -9.43
C GLY A 305 -18.89 7.57 -10.27
N TYR A 306 -18.34 6.47 -9.77
CA TYR A 306 -18.37 5.19 -10.49
C TYR A 306 -19.80 4.64 -10.61
N VAL A 307 -20.56 4.65 -9.51
CA VAL A 307 -21.98 4.24 -9.53
C VAL A 307 -22.82 5.15 -10.43
N LEU A 308 -22.51 6.45 -10.51
CA LEU A 308 -23.19 7.37 -11.43
C LEU A 308 -23.03 6.95 -12.89
N LYS A 309 -21.81 6.58 -13.29
CA LYS A 309 -21.52 6.13 -14.66
C LYS A 309 -22.28 4.84 -14.99
N ILE A 310 -22.27 3.88 -14.06
CA ILE A 310 -23.02 2.61 -14.18
C ILE A 310 -24.52 2.87 -14.33
N LEU A 311 -25.12 3.69 -13.45
CA LEU A 311 -26.55 3.98 -13.50
C LEU A 311 -26.96 4.73 -14.78
N ARG A 312 -26.11 5.65 -15.27
CA ARG A 312 -26.34 6.31 -16.56
C ARG A 312 -26.30 5.32 -17.72
N ARG A 313 -25.37 4.37 -17.73
CA ARG A 313 -25.34 3.33 -18.78
C ARG A 313 -26.56 2.42 -18.70
N LEU A 314 -26.96 2.00 -17.49
CA LEU A 314 -28.19 1.23 -17.28
C LEU A 314 -29.43 1.97 -17.79
N ALA A 315 -29.50 3.30 -17.62
CA ALA A 315 -30.60 4.09 -18.17
C ALA A 315 -30.66 4.04 -19.71
N VAL A 316 -29.51 4.01 -20.38
CA VAL A 316 -29.45 3.82 -21.84
C VAL A 316 -29.90 2.42 -22.23
N LEU A 317 -29.33 1.38 -21.58
CA LEU A 317 -29.69 -0.03 -21.83
C LEU A 317 -31.18 -0.32 -21.57
N ARG A 318 -31.82 0.42 -20.66
CA ARG A 318 -33.25 0.29 -20.37
C ARG A 318 -34.15 0.74 -21.53
N MET A 319 -33.64 1.64 -22.38
CA MET A 319 -34.34 2.22 -23.53
C MET A 319 -34.04 1.48 -24.85
N GLU A 320 -32.99 0.66 -24.88
CA GLU A 320 -32.64 -0.24 -26.00
C GLU A 320 -33.59 -1.45 -26.05
#